data_AF-G7W644-F1
#
_entry.id   AF-G7W644-F1
#
_cell.length_a   1.000
_cell.length_b   1.000
_cell.length_c   1.000
_cell.angle_alpha   90.00
_cell.angle_beta   90.00
_cell.angle_gamma   90.00
#
_symmetry.space_group_name_H-M   'P 1'
#
loop_
_entity.id
_entity.type
_entity.pdbx_description
1 polymer ?
#
loop_
_entity_poly.entity_id
_entity_poly.type
_entity_poly.pdbx_seq_one_letter_code
_entity_poly.pdbx_strand_id
1 'polypeptide(L)'
;MIYKNSYFKKELRQAYLGNKISTNRKLASALFLGLFSFALYFVFQTLQESVLSDVVPEIMQPSFFSTLYLYIHISVLFNSFYFILYYDYLFFSEIRKNSWYLLIQMGYQPVIMFFSKFLALMYSVLLIYTVGFIVTVVLTFLLKYTFIIAYLPSLYFVGLADLFLVTILSMTFSLFAKTIINGRYWAFLSLVLIFILKLTLGQYNIISNRVAMQNFYNLFDLKVSVYWPVTLVIITACGLICLFRSRNLAKYYNVPSYSDIMPANVQLAEIDPKTGKEILLGGKLKSGWRSRIVDTVATVFLIIFICGALGFNLLIILINASTPGQEVSIRGVIPFVFNTNTMEPEIMINDLAYFQKVDVQYPINEGQVILFEDKNVLYVERVVAKTDNQLTVDIDNYPPMSLVGAMKKTITRQDVHGIYTGRNRWLGALILFANTIVGRILFLLVPTVLLFYQGQIYKYLKKEK
;
A
#
# COMPACT_ATOMS: atom_id res chain seq x y z
N MET A 1 40.15 13.52 27.60
CA MET A 1 39.53 12.57 26.65
C MET A 1 38.01 12.53 26.88
N ILE A 2 37.28 13.57 26.45
CA ILE A 2 35.88 13.86 26.88
C ILE A 2 34.82 13.36 25.86
N TYR A 3 35.23 12.86 24.69
CA TYR A 3 34.32 12.45 23.61
C TYR A 3 33.91 10.96 23.62
N LYS A 4 34.37 10.15 24.58
CA LYS A 4 33.97 8.72 24.69
C LYS A 4 32.50 8.51 25.11
N ASN A 5 31.72 9.57 25.35
CA ASN A 5 30.31 9.47 25.67
C ASN A 5 29.47 9.04 24.46
N SER A 6 29.38 7.70 24.34
CA SER A 6 28.36 6.86 23.70
C SER A 6 27.92 7.29 22.29
N TYR A 7 28.70 6.87 21.29
CA TYR A 7 28.26 6.79 19.89
C TYR A 7 26.86 6.15 19.78
N PHE A 8 26.58 5.13 20.60
CA PHE A 8 25.25 4.51 20.72
C PHE A 8 24.14 5.49 21.11
N LYS A 9 24.38 6.40 22.08
CA LYS A 9 23.40 7.43 22.48
C LYS A 9 23.14 8.43 21.36
N LYS A 10 24.12 8.70 20.49
CA LYS A 10 23.94 9.52 19.28
C LYS A 10 23.07 8.79 18.26
N GLU A 11 23.38 7.53 17.95
CA GLU A 11 22.62 6.69 17.02
C GLU A 11 21.17 6.49 17.51
N LEU A 12 20.96 6.24 18.81
CA LEU A 12 19.63 6.06 19.41
C LEU A 12 18.76 7.31 19.32
N ARG A 13 19.38 8.50 19.41
CA ARG A 13 18.70 9.79 19.22
C ARG A 13 18.45 10.14 17.76
N GLN A 14 19.03 9.39 16.81
CA GLN A 14 19.00 9.68 15.37
C GLN A 14 19.28 11.17 15.09
N ALA A 15 20.19 11.77 15.87
CA ALA A 15 20.41 13.20 15.92
C ALA A 15 21.54 13.59 14.97
N TYR A 16 21.19 13.94 13.73
CA TYR A 16 22.12 14.48 12.75
C TYR A 16 21.65 15.88 12.37
N LEU A 17 22.52 16.87 12.62
CA LEU A 17 22.42 18.30 12.24
C LEU A 17 20.99 18.88 12.21
N GLY A 18 20.58 19.49 13.33
CA GLY A 18 19.38 20.35 13.42
C GLY A 18 18.06 19.65 13.75
N ASN A 19 17.88 18.37 13.45
CA ASN A 19 16.66 17.62 13.79
C ASN A 19 16.95 16.54 14.84
N LYS A 20 16.67 16.85 16.12
CA LYS A 20 16.62 15.83 17.19
C LYS A 20 15.28 15.11 17.10
N ILE A 21 15.28 13.84 16.67
CA ILE A 21 14.11 12.98 16.86
C ILE A 21 14.11 12.57 18.34
N SER A 22 13.40 13.33 19.17
CA SER A 22 13.23 13.00 20.58
C SER A 22 12.49 11.67 20.74
N THR A 23 12.69 10.99 21.87
CA THR A 23 11.90 9.79 22.23
C THR A 23 10.39 10.08 22.15
N ASN A 24 9.97 11.31 22.51
CA ASN A 24 8.58 11.75 22.39
C ASN A 24 8.08 11.73 20.95
N ARG A 25 8.90 12.11 19.96
CA ARG A 25 8.52 11.99 18.54
C ARG A 25 8.35 10.54 18.13
N LYS A 26 9.21 9.62 18.60
CA LYS A 26 9.05 8.18 18.33
C LYS A 26 7.77 7.62 18.93
N LEU A 27 7.45 8.00 20.17
CA LEU A 27 6.19 7.62 20.82
C LEU A 27 4.98 8.22 20.10
N ALA A 28 5.05 9.48 19.68
CA ALA A 28 3.99 10.11 18.88
C ALA A 28 3.80 9.41 17.53
N SER A 29 4.88 9.03 16.84
CA SER A 29 4.83 8.24 15.60
C SER A 29 4.21 6.86 15.84
N ALA A 30 4.53 6.20 16.96
CA ALA A 30 3.96 4.91 17.32
C ALA A 30 2.45 5.00 17.60
N LEU A 31 2.03 6.00 18.35
CA LEU A 31 0.62 6.29 18.63
C LEU A 31 -0.13 6.61 17.33
N PHE A 32 0.45 7.49 16.50
CA PHE A 32 -0.10 7.81 15.19
C PHE A 32 -0.27 6.57 14.32
N LEU A 33 0.73 5.69 14.28
CA LEU A 33 0.67 4.45 13.51
C LEU A 33 -0.47 3.53 13.98
N GLY A 34 -0.66 3.38 15.29
CA GLY A 34 -1.79 2.63 15.86
C GLY A 34 -3.14 3.25 15.49
N LEU A 35 -3.32 4.56 15.71
CA LEU A 35 -4.54 5.28 15.34
C LEU A 35 -4.82 5.23 13.84
N PHE A 36 -3.80 5.41 13.01
CA PHE A 36 -3.92 5.39 11.56
C PHE A 36 -4.35 4.02 11.05
N SER A 37 -3.73 2.94 11.55
CA SER A 37 -4.13 1.58 11.23
C SER A 37 -5.58 1.32 11.65
N PHE A 38 -5.97 1.79 12.83
CA PHE A 38 -7.32 1.64 13.36
C PHE A 38 -8.37 2.44 12.56
N ALA A 39 -8.04 3.67 12.14
CA ALA A 39 -8.89 4.46 11.26
C ALA A 39 -9.06 3.79 9.89
N LEU A 40 -7.99 3.23 9.34
CA LEU A 40 -8.00 2.53 8.07
C LEU A 40 -8.81 1.22 8.13
N TYR A 41 -8.83 0.54 9.28
CA TYR A 41 -9.75 -0.57 9.53
C TYR A 41 -11.22 -0.14 9.40
N PHE A 42 -11.63 0.98 10.01
CA PHE A 42 -13.01 1.47 9.85
C PHE A 42 -13.35 1.85 8.42
N VAL A 43 -12.39 2.42 7.68
CA VAL A 43 -12.57 2.68 6.26
C VAL A 43 -12.85 1.38 5.50
N PHE A 44 -12.10 0.32 5.77
CA PHE A 44 -12.38 -0.97 5.14
C PHE A 44 -13.71 -1.59 5.57
N GLN A 45 -14.14 -1.42 6.82
CA GLN A 45 -15.43 -1.92 7.29
C GLN A 45 -16.62 -1.31 6.53
N THR A 46 -16.49 -0.08 6.00
CA THR A 46 -17.52 0.50 5.11
C THR A 46 -17.68 -0.23 3.78
N LEU A 47 -16.75 -1.13 3.43
CA LEU A 47 -16.71 -1.89 2.18
C LEU A 47 -17.00 -3.38 2.38
N GLN A 48 -17.53 -3.77 3.54
CA GLN A 48 -17.82 -5.17 3.87
C GLN A 48 -18.78 -5.83 2.87
N GLU A 49 -19.75 -5.09 2.34
CA GLU A 49 -20.70 -5.58 1.33
C GLU A 49 -20.18 -5.41 -0.11
N SER A 50 -18.89 -5.60 -0.34
CA SER A 50 -18.28 -5.49 -1.67
C SER A 50 -17.38 -6.67 -1.98
N VAL A 51 -16.81 -6.72 -3.20
CA VAL A 51 -15.84 -7.76 -3.61
C VAL A 51 -14.68 -7.97 -2.62
N LEU A 52 -14.38 -6.96 -1.78
CA LEU A 52 -13.35 -7.04 -0.75
C LEU A 52 -13.63 -8.11 0.31
N SER A 53 -14.89 -8.41 0.63
CA SER A 53 -15.21 -9.48 1.59
C SER A 53 -14.93 -10.88 1.06
N ASP A 54 -15.01 -11.08 -0.26
CA ASP A 54 -14.65 -12.34 -0.91
C ASP A 54 -13.14 -12.48 -1.08
N VAL A 55 -12.45 -11.40 -1.47
CA VAL A 55 -11.02 -11.44 -1.84
C VAL A 55 -10.11 -11.36 -0.63
N VAL A 56 -10.47 -10.55 0.37
CA VAL A 56 -9.67 -10.36 1.60
C VAL A 56 -10.58 -10.43 2.84
N PRO A 57 -11.21 -11.60 3.09
CA PRO A 57 -12.14 -11.77 4.20
C PRO A 57 -11.50 -11.49 5.57
N GLU A 58 -10.18 -11.63 5.67
CA GLU A 58 -9.44 -11.48 6.91
C GLU A 58 -9.49 -10.05 7.48
N ILE A 59 -9.60 -9.04 6.61
CA ILE A 59 -9.67 -7.63 7.02
C ILE A 59 -11.12 -7.21 7.32
N MET A 60 -12.09 -7.88 6.69
CA MET A 60 -13.50 -7.50 6.73
C MET A 60 -14.24 -8.03 7.97
N GLN A 61 -13.68 -8.99 8.70
CA GLN A 61 -14.31 -9.51 9.91
C GLN A 61 -14.23 -8.51 11.09
N PRO A 62 -15.32 -8.34 11.87
CA PRO A 62 -15.31 -7.51 13.07
C PRO A 62 -14.57 -8.22 14.22
N SER A 63 -13.23 -8.20 14.20
CA SER A 63 -12.42 -9.00 15.11
C SER A 63 -11.08 -8.36 15.46
N PHE A 64 -10.50 -8.80 16.58
CA PHE A 64 -9.09 -8.51 16.95
C PHE A 64 -8.09 -9.02 15.92
N PHE A 65 -8.41 -10.09 15.21
CA PHE A 65 -7.52 -10.61 14.18
C PHE A 65 -7.40 -9.61 13.03
N SER A 66 -8.51 -9.07 12.56
CA SER A 66 -8.57 -8.15 11.43
C SER A 66 -7.87 -6.82 11.69
N THR A 67 -8.06 -6.24 12.88
CA THR A 67 -7.37 -5.00 13.26
C THR A 67 -5.86 -5.18 13.38
N LEU A 68 -5.41 -6.29 13.96
CA LEU A 68 -3.99 -6.60 14.12
C LEU A 68 -3.33 -7.02 12.80
N TYR A 69 -4.01 -7.80 11.98
CA TYR A 69 -3.56 -8.20 10.64
C TYR A 69 -3.32 -6.97 9.76
N LEU A 70 -4.21 -5.98 9.83
CA LEU A 70 -4.04 -4.71 9.14
C LEU A 70 -2.87 -3.91 9.71
N TYR A 71 -2.77 -3.83 11.05
CA TYR A 71 -1.67 -3.11 11.72
C TYR A 71 -0.29 -3.62 11.31
N ILE A 72 -0.07 -4.94 11.24
CA ILE A 72 1.25 -5.49 10.89
C ILE A 72 1.69 -5.06 9.49
N HIS A 73 0.79 -5.06 8.50
CA HIS A 73 1.11 -4.66 7.13
C HIS A 73 1.29 -3.16 6.99
N ILE A 74 0.42 -2.36 7.63
CA ILE A 74 0.55 -0.90 7.65
C ILE A 74 1.83 -0.46 8.35
N SER A 75 2.26 -1.15 9.40
CA SER A 75 3.51 -0.87 10.08
C SER A 75 4.73 -1.08 9.19
N VAL A 76 4.75 -2.16 8.41
CA VAL A 76 5.83 -2.43 7.43
C VAL A 76 5.87 -1.34 6.35
N LEU A 77 4.72 -0.94 5.81
CA LEU A 77 4.63 0.14 4.83
C LEU A 77 5.09 1.49 5.40
N PHE A 78 4.61 1.85 6.60
CA PHE A 78 4.95 3.10 7.27
C PHE A 78 6.45 3.21 7.58
N ASN A 79 7.05 2.15 8.14
CA ASN A 79 8.49 2.14 8.43
C ASN A 79 9.33 2.17 7.15
N SER A 80 8.89 1.50 6.08
CA SER A 80 9.59 1.54 4.79
C SER A 80 9.56 2.94 4.18
N PHE A 81 8.43 3.64 4.26
CA PHE A 81 8.35 5.04 3.84
C PHE A 81 9.26 5.94 4.69
N TYR A 82 9.29 5.73 6.01
CA TYR A 82 10.22 6.42 6.91
C TYR A 82 11.69 6.17 6.51
N PHE A 83 12.05 4.94 6.16
CA PHE A 83 13.39 4.58 5.68
C PHE A 83 13.76 5.27 4.37
N ILE A 84 12.82 5.41 3.44
CA ILE A 84 13.04 6.10 2.17
C ILE A 84 13.27 7.60 2.41
N LEU A 85 12.43 8.24 3.22
CA LEU A 85 12.54 9.68 3.51
C LEU A 85 13.81 10.04 4.27
N TYR A 86 14.18 9.24 5.28
CA TYR A 86 15.30 9.51 6.16
C TYR A 86 16.54 8.65 5.85
N TYR A 87 16.63 8.13 4.62
CA TYR A 87 17.70 7.23 4.16
C TYR A 87 19.10 7.75 4.51
N ASP A 88 19.32 9.06 4.30
CA ASP A 88 20.61 9.73 4.51
C ASP A 88 21.10 9.74 5.95
N TYR A 89 20.23 9.47 6.91
CA TYR A 89 20.55 9.52 8.34
C TYR A 89 20.57 8.12 8.95
N LEU A 90 19.64 7.26 8.53
CA LEU A 90 19.41 5.96 9.15
C LEU A 90 20.44 4.89 8.74
N PHE A 91 20.97 4.96 7.53
CA PHE A 91 21.81 3.90 6.95
C PHE A 91 23.29 4.30 6.85
N PHE A 92 24.09 3.54 6.09
CA PHE A 92 25.55 3.72 6.00
C PHE A 92 26.01 4.85 5.05
N SER A 93 25.15 5.86 4.83
CA SER A 93 25.49 7.10 4.11
C SER A 93 26.71 7.82 4.72
N GLU A 94 26.90 7.71 6.03
CA GLU A 94 28.02 8.28 6.79
C GLU A 94 29.39 7.72 6.37
N ILE A 95 29.43 6.46 5.94
CA ILE A 95 30.65 5.82 5.42
C ILE A 95 31.06 6.53 4.13
N ARG A 96 30.09 6.80 3.25
CA ARG A 96 30.32 7.56 2.00
C ARG A 96 30.73 9.01 2.29
N LYS A 97 30.17 9.65 3.31
CA LYS A 97 30.52 11.01 3.75
C LYS A 97 31.81 11.06 4.59
N ASN A 98 32.60 9.99 4.65
CA ASN A 98 33.86 9.88 5.41
C ASN A 98 33.75 10.16 6.91
N SER A 99 32.54 10.20 7.47
CA SER A 99 32.34 10.45 8.90
C SER A 99 32.90 9.30 9.74
N TRP A 100 32.75 8.07 9.25
CA TRP A 100 33.31 6.89 9.91
C TRP A 100 34.83 6.83 9.82
N TYR A 101 35.42 7.26 8.70
CA TYR A 101 36.87 7.32 8.54
C TYR A 101 37.51 8.21 9.63
N LEU A 102 36.97 9.41 9.84
CA LEU A 102 37.45 10.32 10.90
C LEU A 102 37.31 9.70 12.30
N LEU A 103 36.20 9.03 12.59
CA LEU A 103 35.98 8.37 13.88
C LEU A 103 36.97 7.21 14.08
N ILE A 104 37.30 6.46 13.04
CA ILE A 104 38.30 5.39 13.12
C ILE A 104 39.68 5.96 13.41
N GLN A 105 40.07 7.07 12.78
CA GLN A 105 41.33 7.76 13.08
C GLN A 105 41.37 8.33 14.51
N MET A 106 40.21 8.68 15.08
CA MET A 106 40.08 9.06 16.49
C MET A 106 40.06 7.86 17.46
N GLY A 107 40.28 6.63 16.98
CA GLY A 107 40.39 5.42 17.80
C GLY A 107 39.08 4.65 18.02
N TYR A 108 38.01 4.94 17.27
CA TYR A 108 36.77 4.15 17.35
C TYR A 108 36.91 2.84 16.56
N GLN A 109 36.40 1.74 17.12
CA GLN A 109 36.41 0.44 16.46
C GLN A 109 35.22 0.30 15.48
N PRO A 110 35.45 -0.02 14.19
CA PRO A 110 34.39 -0.14 13.19
C PRO A 110 33.30 -1.15 13.56
N VAL A 111 33.69 -2.26 14.20
CA VAL A 111 32.76 -3.33 14.61
C VAL A 111 31.78 -2.82 15.66
N ILE A 112 32.26 -2.09 16.67
CA ILE A 112 31.41 -1.50 17.71
C ILE A 112 30.47 -0.46 17.10
N MET A 113 30.96 0.36 16.18
CA MET A 113 30.13 1.35 15.47
C MET A 113 29.01 0.69 14.66
N PHE A 114 29.32 -0.40 13.94
CA PHE A 114 28.32 -1.20 13.23
C PHE A 114 27.24 -1.73 14.16
N PHE A 115 27.61 -2.47 15.22
CA PHE A 115 26.64 -3.02 16.16
C PHE A 115 25.83 -1.93 16.85
N SER A 116 26.47 -0.82 17.20
CA SER A 116 25.82 0.32 17.81
C SER A 116 24.74 0.92 16.91
N LYS A 117 25.03 1.12 15.61
CA LYS A 117 24.07 1.63 14.63
C LYS A 117 22.95 0.63 14.35
N PHE A 118 23.29 -0.64 14.16
CA PHE A 118 22.34 -1.73 13.94
C PHE A 118 21.35 -1.87 15.10
N LEU A 119 21.85 -1.98 16.34
CA LEU A 119 21.02 -2.12 17.53
C LEU A 119 20.17 -0.88 17.80
N ALA A 120 20.70 0.33 17.57
CA ALA A 120 19.94 1.56 17.72
C ALA A 120 18.76 1.64 16.74
N LEU A 121 18.97 1.23 15.48
CA LEU A 121 17.90 1.20 14.48
C LEU A 121 16.86 0.13 14.80
N MET A 122 17.29 -1.10 15.12
CA MET A 122 16.39 -2.20 15.51
C MET A 122 15.57 -1.86 16.75
N TYR A 123 16.20 -1.29 17.78
CA TYR A 123 15.49 -0.84 18.98
C TYR A 123 14.46 0.26 18.67
N SER A 124 14.81 1.20 17.80
CA SER A 124 13.88 2.26 17.41
C SER A 124 12.65 1.73 16.69
N VAL A 125 12.84 0.79 15.75
CA VAL A 125 11.75 0.15 15.00
C VAL A 125 10.91 -0.71 15.94
N LEU A 126 11.55 -1.49 16.81
CA LEU A 126 10.90 -2.30 17.83
C LEU A 126 10.01 -1.44 18.72
N LEU A 127 10.53 -0.35 19.29
CA LEU A 127 9.75 0.54 20.17
C LEU A 127 8.51 1.09 19.45
N ILE A 128 8.68 1.60 18.23
CA ILE A 128 7.57 2.17 17.45
C ILE A 128 6.50 1.11 17.15
N TYR A 129 6.94 -0.09 16.77
CA TYR A 129 6.05 -1.21 16.48
C TYR A 129 5.33 -1.71 17.74
N THR A 130 6.03 -1.97 18.83
CA THR A 130 5.42 -2.51 20.05
C THR A 130 4.40 -1.54 20.65
N VAL A 131 4.74 -0.25 20.72
CA VAL A 131 3.81 0.77 21.25
C VAL A 131 2.58 0.90 20.35
N GLY A 132 2.74 0.95 19.03
CA GLY A 132 1.61 1.01 18.11
C GLY A 132 0.73 -0.24 18.14
N PHE A 133 1.34 -1.43 18.31
CA PHE A 133 0.62 -2.70 18.44
C PHE A 133 -0.23 -2.70 19.71
N ILE A 134 0.33 -2.30 20.86
CA ILE A 134 -0.39 -2.17 22.12
C ILE A 134 -1.55 -1.18 21.99
N VAL A 135 -1.33 -0.01 21.39
CA VAL A 135 -2.38 0.97 21.14
C VAL A 135 -3.51 0.35 20.31
N THR A 136 -3.19 -0.42 19.26
CA THR A 136 -4.20 -1.09 18.43
C THR A 136 -4.99 -2.13 19.21
N VAL A 137 -4.33 -2.92 20.07
CA VAL A 137 -5.01 -3.88 20.97
C VAL A 137 -5.96 -3.14 21.91
N VAL A 138 -5.52 -2.06 22.55
CA VAL A 138 -6.35 -1.26 23.47
C VAL A 138 -7.55 -0.65 22.76
N LEU A 139 -7.35 -0.05 21.58
CA LEU A 139 -8.44 0.52 20.78
C LEU A 139 -9.45 -0.54 20.34
N THR A 140 -8.97 -1.72 19.95
CA THR A 140 -9.85 -2.82 19.57
C THR A 140 -10.64 -3.37 20.76
N PHE A 141 -10.03 -3.39 21.94
CA PHE A 141 -10.72 -3.75 23.18
C PHE A 141 -11.89 -2.80 23.49
N LEU A 142 -11.75 -1.50 23.21
CA LEU A 142 -12.85 -0.54 23.36
C LEU A 142 -14.05 -0.82 22.44
N LEU A 143 -13.85 -1.52 21.32
CA LEU A 143 -14.94 -1.95 20.42
C LEU A 143 -15.72 -3.16 20.94
N LYS A 144 -15.34 -3.72 22.11
CA LYS A 144 -15.97 -4.91 22.71
C LYS A 144 -15.97 -6.16 21.81
N TYR A 145 -14.99 -6.26 20.91
CA TYR A 145 -14.78 -7.49 20.15
C TYR A 145 -14.32 -8.64 21.05
N THR A 146 -14.56 -9.89 20.63
CA THR A 146 -14.12 -11.07 21.39
C THR A 146 -12.59 -11.11 21.46
N PHE A 147 -12.06 -11.01 22.67
CA PHE A 147 -10.63 -11.04 22.91
C PHE A 147 -10.11 -12.48 22.92
N ILE A 148 -9.24 -12.82 21.97
CA ILE A 148 -8.61 -14.14 21.87
C ILE A 148 -7.10 -13.96 21.91
N ILE A 149 -6.47 -14.40 22.99
CA ILE A 149 -5.03 -14.19 23.24
C ILE A 149 -4.15 -15.03 22.31
N ALA A 150 -4.63 -16.20 21.89
CA ALA A 150 -3.83 -17.23 21.23
C ALA A 150 -3.08 -16.76 19.98
N TYR A 151 -3.68 -15.90 19.15
CA TYR A 151 -3.03 -15.42 17.92
C TYR A 151 -2.23 -14.11 18.08
N LEU A 152 -2.32 -13.39 19.21
CA LEU A 152 -1.58 -12.14 19.38
C LEU A 152 -0.06 -12.32 19.28
N PRO A 153 0.56 -13.31 19.96
CA PRO A 153 2.01 -13.53 19.84
C PRO A 153 2.42 -13.82 18.41
N SER A 154 1.70 -14.72 17.72
CA SER A 154 2.02 -15.10 16.35
C SER A 154 1.97 -13.91 15.39
N LEU A 155 0.90 -13.10 15.44
CA LEU A 155 0.79 -11.89 14.62
C LEU A 155 1.87 -10.85 14.97
N TYR A 156 2.13 -10.64 16.26
CA TYR A 156 3.17 -9.72 16.71
C TYR A 156 4.55 -10.11 16.15
N PHE A 157 4.92 -11.39 16.25
CA PHE A 157 6.19 -11.91 15.76
C PHE A 157 6.33 -11.82 14.25
N VAL A 158 5.27 -12.09 13.48
CA VAL A 158 5.28 -11.95 12.02
C VAL A 158 5.62 -10.51 11.62
N GLY A 159 4.88 -9.52 12.12
CA GLY A 159 5.14 -8.12 11.75
C GLY A 159 6.52 -7.63 12.21
N LEU A 160 6.99 -8.08 13.38
CA LEU A 160 8.33 -7.76 13.88
C LEU A 160 9.43 -8.35 13.00
N ALA A 161 9.29 -9.61 12.59
CA ALA A 161 10.25 -10.26 11.70
C ALA A 161 10.34 -9.56 10.35
N ASP A 162 9.22 -9.13 9.78
CA ASP A 162 9.19 -8.38 8.52
C ASP A 162 9.90 -7.03 8.65
N LEU A 163 9.64 -6.30 9.73
CA LEU A 163 10.31 -5.03 10.00
C LEU A 163 11.82 -5.20 10.16
N PHE A 164 12.26 -6.25 10.86
CA PHE A 164 13.68 -6.56 10.99
C PHE A 164 14.30 -6.95 9.65
N LEU A 165 13.58 -7.72 8.83
CA LEU A 165 14.02 -8.12 7.50
C LEU A 165 14.16 -6.91 6.56
N VAL A 166 13.18 -5.98 6.53
CA VAL A 166 13.28 -4.72 5.77
C VAL A 166 14.49 -3.93 6.23
N THR A 167 14.69 -3.83 7.54
CA THR A 167 15.75 -3.02 8.14
C THR A 167 17.13 -3.55 7.76
N ILE A 168 17.38 -4.85 7.90
CA ILE A 168 18.70 -5.44 7.57
C ILE A 168 18.96 -5.42 6.06
N LEU A 169 17.95 -5.66 5.22
CA LEU A 169 18.08 -5.58 3.76
C LEU A 169 18.40 -4.15 3.32
N SER A 170 17.66 -3.16 3.83
CA SER A 170 17.90 -1.75 3.53
C SER A 170 19.28 -1.30 3.98
N MET A 171 19.73 -1.73 5.17
CA MET A 171 21.10 -1.52 5.64
C MET A 171 22.14 -2.14 4.70
N THR A 172 21.90 -3.37 4.25
CA THR A 172 22.83 -4.08 3.36
C THR A 172 22.95 -3.39 2.03
N PHE A 173 21.83 -3.12 1.35
CA PHE A 173 21.85 -2.44 0.06
C PHE A 173 22.43 -1.03 0.14
N SER A 174 22.33 -0.36 1.29
CA SER A 174 22.93 0.97 1.46
C SER A 174 24.45 0.98 1.27
N LEU A 175 25.14 -0.14 1.51
CA LEU A 175 26.59 -0.30 1.29
C LEU A 175 26.96 -0.54 -0.19
N PHE A 176 25.98 -0.79 -1.05
CA PHE A 176 26.15 -0.96 -2.49
C PHE A 176 25.64 0.25 -3.28
N ALA A 177 24.81 1.09 -2.66
CA ALA A 177 24.24 2.27 -3.29
C ALA A 177 25.30 3.35 -3.55
N LYS A 178 25.55 3.66 -4.83
CA LYS A 178 26.46 4.75 -5.22
C LYS A 178 25.87 6.12 -4.87
N THR A 179 24.60 6.35 -5.20
CA THR A 179 23.88 7.60 -4.96
C THR A 179 22.80 7.45 -3.88
N ILE A 180 22.35 8.57 -3.31
CA ILE A 180 21.23 8.59 -2.33
C ILE A 180 19.95 8.05 -2.96
N ILE A 181 19.65 8.51 -4.17
CA ILE A 181 18.46 8.12 -4.95
C ILE A 181 18.43 6.60 -5.18
N ASN A 182 19.55 6.01 -5.59
CA ASN A 182 19.63 4.56 -5.76
C ASN A 182 19.40 3.85 -4.42
N GLY A 183 19.92 4.39 -3.32
CA GLY A 183 19.69 3.87 -1.97
C GLY A 183 18.21 3.84 -1.57
N ARG A 184 17.47 4.90 -1.90
CA ARG A 184 16.02 4.97 -1.69
C ARG A 184 15.26 3.92 -2.53
N TYR A 185 15.66 3.72 -3.79
CA TYR A 185 15.07 2.66 -4.62
C TYR A 185 15.36 1.26 -4.07
N TRP A 186 16.55 1.02 -3.51
CA TRP A 186 16.86 -0.25 -2.86
C TRP A 186 16.05 -0.50 -1.58
N ALA A 187 15.77 0.55 -0.80
CA ALA A 187 14.87 0.44 0.35
C ALA A 187 13.44 0.07 -0.08
N PHE A 188 12.93 0.69 -1.14
CA PHE A 188 11.64 0.31 -1.74
C PHE A 188 11.65 -1.13 -2.27
N LEU A 189 12.70 -1.53 -2.99
CA LEU A 189 12.83 -2.89 -3.50
C LEU A 189 12.85 -3.93 -2.37
N SER A 190 13.43 -3.58 -1.21
CA SER A 190 13.46 -4.47 -0.04
C SER A 190 12.06 -4.78 0.47
N LEU A 191 11.17 -3.79 0.49
CA LEU A 191 9.76 -4.00 0.83
C LEU A 191 9.06 -4.93 -0.17
N VAL A 192 9.25 -4.67 -1.48
CA VAL A 192 8.64 -5.49 -2.54
C VAL A 192 9.13 -6.94 -2.45
N LEU A 193 10.43 -7.14 -2.21
CA LEU A 193 11.04 -8.45 -2.07
C LEU A 193 10.40 -9.26 -0.94
N ILE A 194 10.12 -8.65 0.20
CA ILE A 194 9.50 -9.34 1.34
C ILE A 194 8.08 -9.80 1.01
N PHE A 195 7.30 -8.95 0.33
CA PHE A 195 5.96 -9.32 -0.09
C PHE A 195 5.98 -10.51 -1.06
N ILE A 196 6.90 -10.49 -2.04
CA ILE A 196 7.10 -11.61 -2.96
C ILE A 196 7.53 -12.87 -2.19
N LEU A 197 8.50 -12.77 -1.28
CA LEU A 197 8.97 -13.91 -0.48
C LEU A 197 7.84 -14.55 0.32
N LYS A 198 6.96 -13.76 0.95
CA LYS A 198 5.82 -14.28 1.69
C LYS A 198 4.83 -15.06 0.83
N LEU A 199 4.56 -14.57 -0.38
CA LEU A 199 3.69 -15.25 -1.34
C LEU A 199 4.34 -16.53 -1.86
N THR A 200 5.60 -16.46 -2.29
CA THR A 200 6.29 -17.62 -2.89
C THR A 200 6.60 -18.73 -1.89
N LEU A 201 6.84 -18.39 -0.61
CA LEU A 201 7.22 -19.36 0.42
C LEU A 201 6.04 -19.85 1.27
N GLY A 202 4.79 -19.50 0.91
CA GLY A 202 3.57 -20.01 1.54
C GLY A 202 3.17 -19.33 2.86
N GLN A 203 3.91 -18.33 3.32
CA GLN A 203 3.64 -17.65 4.59
C GLN A 203 2.29 -16.91 4.58
N TYR A 204 1.88 -16.37 3.43
CA TYR A 204 0.61 -15.65 3.30
C TYR A 204 -0.58 -16.51 3.76
N ASN A 205 -0.62 -17.79 3.39
CA ASN A 205 -1.70 -18.72 3.73
C ASN A 205 -1.83 -18.96 5.25
N ILE A 206 -0.71 -18.86 5.99
CA ILE A 206 -0.72 -18.98 7.45
C ILE A 206 -1.22 -17.67 8.06
N ILE A 207 -0.74 -16.52 7.56
CA ILE A 207 -1.10 -15.20 8.09
C ILE A 207 -2.55 -14.85 7.82
N SER A 208 -3.13 -15.30 6.71
CA SER A 208 -4.55 -15.08 6.44
C SER A 208 -5.47 -15.95 7.30
N ASN A 209 -5.00 -17.12 7.76
CA ASN A 209 -5.84 -18.03 8.52
C ASN A 209 -5.80 -17.76 10.04
N ARG A 210 -6.92 -17.26 10.57
CA ARG A 210 -7.13 -16.98 12.00
C ARG A 210 -6.88 -18.19 12.90
N VAL A 211 -7.28 -19.40 12.48
CA VAL A 211 -7.13 -20.62 13.27
C VAL A 211 -5.67 -21.06 13.28
N ALA A 212 -5.01 -21.02 12.12
CA ALA A 212 -3.59 -21.36 12.01
C ALA A 212 -2.73 -20.47 12.91
N MET A 213 -3.06 -19.19 13.03
CA MET A 213 -2.33 -18.23 13.86
C MET A 213 -2.48 -18.43 15.37
N GLN A 214 -3.47 -19.20 15.83
CA GLN A 214 -3.63 -19.49 17.28
C GLN A 214 -2.50 -20.37 17.82
N ASN A 215 -1.89 -21.19 16.96
CA ASN A 215 -0.75 -22.01 17.34
C ASN A 215 0.54 -21.36 16.83
N PHE A 216 1.36 -20.86 17.76
CA PHE A 216 2.63 -20.22 17.47
C PHE A 216 3.59 -21.13 16.67
N TYR A 217 3.56 -22.44 16.90
CA TYR A 217 4.44 -23.40 16.23
C TYR A 217 4.14 -23.55 14.74
N ASN A 218 2.92 -23.23 14.29
CA ASN A 218 2.55 -23.29 12.87
C ASN A 218 3.38 -22.31 12.03
N LEU A 219 3.92 -21.24 12.63
CA LEU A 219 4.84 -20.35 11.94
C LEU A 219 6.11 -21.07 11.47
N PHE A 220 6.57 -22.07 12.20
CA PHE A 220 7.82 -22.79 11.94
C PHE A 220 7.61 -24.16 11.28
N ASP A 221 6.37 -24.50 10.90
CA ASP A 221 6.10 -25.76 10.22
C ASP A 221 6.59 -25.72 8.77
N LEU A 222 7.69 -26.43 8.53
CA LEU A 222 8.36 -26.54 7.23
C LEU A 222 7.48 -27.17 6.15
N LYS A 223 6.44 -27.91 6.52
CA LYS A 223 5.49 -28.49 5.55
C LYS A 223 4.56 -27.43 4.96
N VAL A 224 4.28 -26.38 5.72
CA VAL A 224 3.32 -25.32 5.34
C VAL A 224 4.04 -24.07 4.83
N SER A 225 5.15 -23.68 5.45
CA SER A 225 5.92 -22.49 5.05
C SER A 225 7.42 -22.68 5.30
N VAL A 226 8.21 -22.32 4.29
CA VAL A 226 9.69 -22.30 4.36
C VAL A 226 10.19 -20.86 4.61
N TYR A 227 9.29 -19.91 4.89
CA TYR A 227 9.62 -18.50 5.01
C TYR A 227 10.58 -18.19 6.16
N TRP A 228 10.35 -18.75 7.34
CA TRP A 228 11.16 -18.48 8.53
C TRP A 228 12.62 -18.95 8.43
N PRO A 229 12.93 -20.19 8.01
CA PRO A 229 14.33 -20.59 7.85
C PRO A 229 15.03 -19.76 6.75
N VAL A 230 14.35 -19.48 5.63
CA VAL A 230 14.91 -18.62 4.56
C VAL A 230 15.18 -17.21 5.08
N THR A 231 14.24 -16.64 5.84
CA THR A 231 14.39 -15.31 6.46
C THR A 231 15.58 -15.28 7.41
N LEU A 232 15.77 -16.31 8.23
CA LEU A 232 16.91 -16.43 9.13
C LEU A 232 18.25 -16.49 8.36
N VAL A 233 18.30 -17.26 7.26
CA VAL A 233 19.48 -17.32 6.38
C VAL A 233 19.75 -15.95 5.74
N ILE A 234 18.72 -15.24 5.28
CA ILE A 234 18.87 -13.90 4.70
C ILE A 234 19.40 -12.90 5.74
N ILE A 235 18.81 -12.86 6.94
CA ILE A 235 19.22 -11.95 8.03
C ILE A 235 20.68 -12.19 8.40
N THR A 236 21.09 -13.46 8.57
CA THR A 236 22.46 -13.82 8.93
C THR A 236 23.46 -13.48 7.83
N ALA A 237 23.16 -13.81 6.57
CA ALA A 237 24.01 -13.47 5.43
C ALA A 237 24.15 -11.95 5.25
N CYS A 238 23.04 -11.20 5.30
CA CYS A 238 23.04 -9.74 5.22
C CYS A 238 23.80 -9.09 6.38
N GLY A 239 23.66 -9.60 7.61
CA GLY A 239 24.41 -9.15 8.77
C GLY A 239 25.91 -9.32 8.61
N LEU A 240 26.36 -10.49 8.13
CA LEU A 240 27.77 -10.76 7.84
C LEU A 240 28.31 -9.85 6.73
N ILE A 241 27.57 -9.70 5.62
CA ILE A 241 27.94 -8.80 4.52
C ILE A 241 28.08 -7.37 5.03
N CYS A 242 27.14 -6.89 5.84
CA CYS A 242 27.21 -5.57 6.44
C CYS A 242 28.46 -5.39 7.30
N LEU A 243 28.76 -6.35 8.18
CA LEU A 243 29.90 -6.28 9.08
C LEU A 243 31.23 -6.23 8.32
N PHE A 244 31.44 -7.13 7.35
CA PHE A 244 32.69 -7.17 6.59
C PHE A 244 32.84 -5.96 5.66
N ARG A 245 31.78 -5.60 4.94
CA ARG A 245 31.84 -4.53 3.93
C ARG A 245 31.90 -3.15 4.57
N SER A 246 31.13 -2.89 5.63
CA SER A 246 31.21 -1.61 6.36
C SER A 246 32.61 -1.41 6.96
N ARG A 247 33.19 -2.45 7.56
CA ARG A 247 34.56 -2.42 8.08
C ARG A 247 35.57 -2.13 6.97
N ASN A 248 35.43 -2.75 5.80
CA ASN A 248 36.38 -2.55 4.71
C ASN A 248 36.28 -1.15 4.11
N LEU A 249 35.05 -0.69 3.81
CA LEU A 249 34.82 0.62 3.22
C LEU A 249 35.19 1.76 4.16
N ALA A 250 34.96 1.62 5.47
CA ALA A 250 35.25 2.68 6.43
C ALA A 250 36.75 2.92 6.68
N LYS A 251 37.62 1.97 6.32
CA LYS A 251 39.10 2.14 6.43
C LYS A 251 39.64 3.16 5.44
N TYR A 252 38.97 3.35 4.31
CA TYR A 252 39.47 4.18 3.23
C TYR A 252 38.69 5.48 3.16
N TYR A 253 39.40 6.56 2.81
CA TYR A 253 38.76 7.82 2.50
C TYR A 253 38.06 7.69 1.14
N ASN A 254 36.74 7.82 1.12
CA ASN A 254 35.98 7.88 -0.11
C ASN A 254 36.13 9.28 -0.71
N VAL A 255 36.85 9.41 -1.82
CA VAL A 255 36.88 10.67 -2.56
C VAL A 255 35.46 10.94 -3.06
N PRO A 256 34.81 12.05 -2.65
CA PRO A 256 33.48 12.38 -3.16
C PRO A 256 33.57 12.46 -4.68
N SER A 257 32.55 11.99 -5.40
CA SER A 257 32.51 12.22 -6.85
C SER A 257 32.65 13.72 -7.10
N TYR A 258 33.65 14.09 -7.89
CA TYR A 258 34.04 15.48 -8.15
C TYR A 258 32.88 16.36 -8.68
N SER A 259 31.77 15.76 -9.10
CA SER A 259 30.52 16.45 -9.44
C SER A 259 29.93 17.30 -8.30
N ASP A 260 30.19 16.96 -7.04
CA ASP A 260 29.56 17.62 -5.88
C ASP A 260 30.40 18.79 -5.33
N ILE A 261 31.66 18.90 -5.72
CA ILE A 261 32.63 19.87 -5.17
C ILE A 261 32.97 20.97 -6.21
N MET A 262 32.66 20.76 -7.49
CA MET A 262 33.09 21.66 -8.55
C MET A 262 32.09 22.79 -8.84
N PRO A 263 32.55 24.05 -9.01
CA PRO A 263 31.72 25.12 -9.56
C PRO A 263 31.29 24.74 -10.98
N ALA A 264 30.04 25.07 -11.35
CA ALA A 264 29.31 24.56 -12.52
C ALA A 264 29.96 24.79 -13.91
N ASN A 265 31.13 25.42 -13.99
CA ASN A 265 31.81 25.84 -15.22
C ASN A 265 33.27 25.37 -15.36
N VAL A 266 33.78 24.49 -14.49
CA VAL A 266 35.17 24.00 -14.61
C VAL A 266 35.16 22.56 -15.11
N GLN A 267 35.86 22.29 -16.23
CA GLN A 267 36.09 20.95 -16.75
C GLN A 267 37.49 20.51 -16.33
N LEU A 268 37.61 19.37 -15.66
CA LEU A 268 38.89 18.76 -15.31
C LEU A 268 39.12 17.53 -16.18
N ALA A 269 40.36 17.25 -16.54
CA ALA A 269 40.76 15.99 -17.12
C ALA A 269 41.60 15.22 -16.09
N GLU A 270 41.24 13.97 -15.82
CA GLU A 270 42.11 13.04 -15.11
C GLU A 270 43.08 12.45 -16.11
N ILE A 271 44.37 12.53 -15.82
CA ILE A 271 45.39 11.85 -16.60
C ILE A 271 45.73 10.57 -15.85
N ASP A 272 45.41 9.42 -16.44
CA ASP A 272 45.83 8.13 -15.87
C ASP A 272 47.37 8.05 -15.86
N PRO A 273 48.01 7.96 -14.68
CA PRO A 273 49.47 8.01 -14.57
C PRO A 273 50.17 6.81 -15.23
N LYS A 274 49.44 5.72 -15.56
CA LYS A 274 50.00 4.54 -16.22
C LYS A 274 49.81 4.53 -17.73
N THR A 275 48.74 5.13 -18.24
CA THR A 275 48.39 5.05 -19.67
C THR A 275 48.43 6.40 -20.38
N GLY A 276 48.61 7.51 -19.66
CA GLY A 276 48.64 8.86 -20.21
C GLY A 276 47.32 9.31 -20.83
N LYS A 277 46.24 8.53 -20.67
CA LYS A 277 44.94 8.86 -21.22
C LYS A 277 44.26 9.94 -20.39
N GLU A 278 43.92 11.02 -21.07
CA GLU A 278 43.07 12.09 -20.55
C GLU A 278 41.60 11.64 -20.57
N ILE A 279 41.03 11.46 -19.38
CA ILE A 279 39.61 11.23 -19.20
C ILE A 279 39.01 12.54 -18.71
N LEU A 280 38.19 13.19 -19.54
CA LEU A 280 37.44 14.39 -19.13
C LEU A 280 36.47 14.01 -17.99
N LEU A 281 36.83 14.39 -16.77
CA LEU A 281 36.02 14.27 -15.57
C LEU A 281 35.16 15.52 -15.41
N GLY A 282 33.85 15.35 -15.55
CA GLY A 282 32.93 16.47 -15.50
C GLY A 282 32.56 17.01 -16.88
N GLY A 283 32.66 16.20 -17.93
CA GLY A 283 31.69 16.35 -19.01
C GLY A 283 30.32 16.37 -18.35
N LYS A 284 29.63 17.52 -18.41
CA LYS A 284 28.26 17.69 -17.90
C LYS A 284 27.60 16.34 -18.09
N LEU A 285 27.24 15.65 -17.00
CA LEU A 285 26.31 14.55 -17.10
C LEU A 285 25.09 15.25 -17.69
N LYS A 286 25.00 15.26 -19.04
CA LYS A 286 24.01 16.00 -19.83
C LYS A 286 22.76 15.78 -19.04
N SER A 287 22.17 16.82 -18.42
CA SER A 287 21.03 16.67 -17.51
C SER A 287 20.12 15.61 -18.12
N GLY A 288 20.15 14.40 -17.55
CA GLY A 288 19.98 13.16 -18.31
C GLY A 288 18.78 13.25 -19.22
N TRP A 289 18.86 12.77 -20.44
CA TRP A 289 17.67 12.44 -21.21
C TRP A 289 16.67 11.67 -20.30
N ARG A 290 17.22 10.80 -19.43
CA ARG A 290 16.56 10.18 -18.27
C ARG A 290 15.86 11.12 -17.29
N SER A 291 16.46 12.23 -16.85
CA SER A 291 15.77 13.13 -15.92
C SER A 291 14.64 13.88 -16.61
N ARG A 292 14.83 14.31 -17.86
CA ARG A 292 13.74 14.95 -18.62
C ARG A 292 12.60 13.98 -18.90
N ILE A 293 12.91 12.73 -19.26
CA ILE A 293 11.91 11.67 -19.44
C ILE A 293 11.19 11.38 -18.13
N VAL A 294 11.90 11.24 -17.00
CA VAL A 294 11.27 11.01 -15.69
C VAL A 294 10.40 12.20 -15.28
N ASP A 295 10.86 13.43 -15.48
CA ASP A 295 10.10 14.65 -15.17
C ASP A 295 8.85 14.75 -16.06
N THR A 296 8.96 14.47 -17.37
CA THR A 296 7.84 14.44 -18.31
C THR A 296 6.86 13.32 -17.99
N VAL A 297 7.34 12.10 -17.74
CA VAL A 297 6.50 10.94 -17.40
C VAL A 297 5.78 11.18 -16.08
N ALA A 298 6.45 11.69 -15.05
CA ALA A 298 5.82 12.02 -13.78
C ALA A 298 4.73 13.09 -13.93
N THR A 299 4.99 14.12 -14.74
CA THR A 299 4.01 15.19 -15.00
C THR A 299 2.81 14.67 -15.79
N VAL A 300 3.05 13.90 -16.86
CA VAL A 300 1.98 13.28 -17.67
C VAL A 300 1.14 12.33 -16.81
N PHE A 301 1.79 11.50 -15.99
CA PHE A 301 1.09 10.60 -15.07
C PHE A 301 0.24 11.36 -14.05
N LEU A 302 0.77 12.45 -13.47
CA LEU A 302 0.03 13.28 -12.52
C LEU A 302 -1.17 13.97 -13.18
N ILE A 303 -1.04 14.43 -14.43
CA ILE A 303 -2.15 14.98 -15.21
C ILE A 303 -3.21 13.90 -15.47
N ILE A 304 -2.81 12.73 -15.98
CA ILE A 304 -3.73 11.61 -16.24
C ILE A 304 -4.46 11.21 -14.96
N PHE A 305 -3.75 11.15 -13.83
CA PHE A 305 -4.33 10.82 -12.53
C PHE A 305 -5.35 11.86 -12.08
N ILE A 306 -5.04 13.15 -12.17
CA ILE A 306 -5.97 14.23 -11.82
C ILE A 306 -7.20 14.21 -12.74
N CYS A 307 -7.00 14.12 -14.06
CA CYS A 307 -8.10 14.03 -15.02
C CYS A 307 -8.97 12.80 -14.77
N GLY A 308 -8.37 11.65 -14.48
CA GLY A 308 -9.06 10.42 -14.12
C GLY A 308 -9.87 10.56 -12.83
N ALA A 309 -9.29 11.14 -11.78
CA ALA A 309 -9.98 11.37 -10.51
C ALA A 309 -11.14 12.37 -10.64
N LEU A 310 -10.99 13.44 -11.43
CA LEU A 310 -12.07 14.38 -11.72
C LEU A 310 -13.17 13.75 -12.57
N GLY A 311 -12.81 13.01 -13.62
CA GLY A 311 -13.76 12.27 -14.45
C GLY A 311 -14.55 11.23 -13.65
N PHE A 312 -13.88 10.55 -12.71
CA PHE A 312 -14.51 9.60 -11.82
C PHE A 312 -15.49 10.27 -10.84
N ASN A 313 -15.13 11.43 -10.27
CA ASN A 313 -16.06 12.24 -9.46
C ASN A 313 -17.32 12.63 -10.24
N LEU A 314 -17.17 13.08 -11.51
CA LEU A 314 -18.30 13.39 -12.37
C LEU A 314 -19.19 12.17 -12.63
N LEU A 315 -18.57 11.00 -12.85
CA LEU A 315 -19.29 9.74 -13.03
C LEU A 315 -20.11 9.36 -11.80
N ILE A 316 -19.56 9.51 -10.58
CA ILE A 316 -20.31 9.26 -9.34
C ILE A 316 -21.49 10.22 -9.21
N ILE A 317 -21.28 11.50 -9.51
CA ILE A 317 -22.37 12.49 -9.48
C ILE A 317 -23.46 12.09 -10.46
N LEU A 318 -23.12 11.65 -11.68
CA LEU A 318 -24.09 11.20 -12.67
C LEU A 318 -24.88 9.96 -12.21
N ILE A 319 -24.21 8.97 -11.61
CA ILE A 319 -24.87 7.76 -11.07
C ILE A 319 -25.74 8.07 -9.85
N ASN A 320 -25.32 9.00 -8.98
CA ASN A 320 -26.12 9.38 -7.81
C ASN A 320 -27.24 10.38 -8.16
N ALA A 321 -27.10 11.15 -9.23
CA ALA A 321 -28.08 12.12 -9.70
C ALA A 321 -29.16 11.51 -10.59
N SER A 322 -29.01 10.25 -11.03
CA SER A 322 -30.10 9.51 -11.66
C SER A 322 -31.16 9.17 -10.61
N THR A 323 -32.07 10.11 -10.40
CA THR A 323 -33.33 9.91 -9.68
C THR A 323 -34.16 8.79 -10.30
N PRO A 324 -35.02 8.10 -9.52
CA PRO A 324 -36.00 7.16 -10.05
C PRO A 324 -36.82 7.82 -11.17
N GLY A 325 -36.82 7.23 -12.37
CA GLY A 325 -37.54 7.73 -13.55
C GLY A 325 -36.72 8.47 -14.62
N GLN A 326 -35.43 8.79 -14.39
CA GLN A 326 -34.53 9.28 -15.44
C GLN A 326 -33.18 8.58 -15.37
N GLU A 327 -33.11 7.41 -16.02
CA GLU A 327 -31.87 6.66 -16.17
C GLU A 327 -30.87 7.40 -17.07
N VAL A 328 -29.67 7.67 -16.56
CA VAL A 328 -28.61 8.29 -17.36
C VAL A 328 -27.93 7.19 -18.18
N SER A 329 -28.36 7.05 -19.44
CA SER A 329 -27.71 6.12 -20.37
C SER A 329 -26.42 6.73 -20.93
N ILE A 330 -25.29 6.05 -20.75
CA ILE A 330 -23.99 6.44 -21.32
C ILE A 330 -23.76 5.56 -22.55
N ARG A 331 -23.82 6.15 -23.75
CA ARG A 331 -23.69 5.41 -25.04
C ARG A 331 -24.65 4.22 -25.17
N GLY A 332 -25.87 4.36 -24.66
CA GLY A 332 -26.90 3.30 -24.70
C GLY A 332 -26.76 2.22 -23.62
N VAL A 333 -25.79 2.34 -22.70
CA VAL A 333 -25.67 1.46 -21.54
C VAL A 333 -26.10 2.21 -20.29
N ILE A 334 -26.94 1.58 -19.48
CA ILE A 334 -27.42 2.05 -18.19
C ILE A 334 -26.54 1.41 -17.10
N PRO A 335 -25.66 2.17 -16.43
CA PRO A 335 -24.94 1.68 -15.26
C PRO A 335 -25.86 1.69 -14.04
N PHE A 336 -25.94 0.58 -13.32
CA PHE A 336 -26.80 0.43 -12.15
C PHE A 336 -26.05 -0.22 -10.99
N VAL A 337 -26.07 0.40 -9.81
CA VAL A 337 -25.47 -0.17 -8.59
C VAL A 337 -26.50 -1.04 -7.90
N PHE A 338 -26.19 -2.32 -7.74
CA PHE A 338 -27.14 -3.28 -7.23
C PHE A 338 -27.14 -3.33 -5.70
N ASN A 339 -28.24 -2.95 -5.03
CA ASN A 339 -28.27 -2.84 -3.56
C ASN A 339 -28.94 -4.04 -2.85
N THR A 340 -29.25 -5.12 -3.57
CA THR A 340 -29.94 -6.29 -3.01
C THR A 340 -29.19 -7.57 -3.33
N ASN A 341 -29.54 -8.66 -2.65
CA ASN A 341 -28.97 -10.00 -2.87
C ASN A 341 -29.86 -10.88 -3.77
N THR A 342 -30.90 -10.33 -4.37
CA THR A 342 -31.96 -11.08 -5.09
C THR A 342 -31.49 -11.76 -6.38
N MET A 343 -30.36 -11.34 -6.94
CA MET A 343 -29.82 -11.84 -8.21
C MET A 343 -28.49 -12.59 -8.01
N GLU A 344 -28.18 -13.00 -6.78
CA GLU A 344 -27.01 -13.83 -6.52
C GLU A 344 -27.19 -15.24 -7.13
N PRO A 345 -26.13 -15.84 -7.70
CA PRO A 345 -24.74 -15.39 -7.74
C PRO A 345 -24.37 -14.51 -8.95
N GLU A 346 -25.30 -14.29 -9.89
CA GLU A 346 -25.00 -13.62 -11.17
C GLU A 346 -24.70 -12.12 -10.99
N ILE A 347 -25.41 -11.44 -10.08
CA ILE A 347 -25.17 -10.06 -9.65
C ILE A 347 -25.14 -10.05 -8.11
N MET A 348 -24.03 -9.59 -7.53
CA MET A 348 -23.86 -9.51 -6.08
C MET A 348 -24.20 -8.10 -5.58
N ILE A 349 -24.43 -7.98 -4.27
CA ILE A 349 -24.64 -6.69 -3.62
C ILE A 349 -23.45 -5.73 -3.87
N ASN A 350 -23.78 -4.47 -4.11
CA ASN A 350 -22.93 -3.35 -4.50
C ASN A 350 -22.08 -3.57 -5.77
N ASP A 351 -22.41 -4.54 -6.63
CA ASP A 351 -21.82 -4.63 -7.95
C ASP A 351 -22.33 -3.51 -8.86
N LEU A 352 -21.45 -3.01 -9.74
CA LEU A 352 -21.86 -2.16 -10.86
C LEU A 352 -22.30 -3.05 -12.03
N ALA A 353 -23.60 -3.16 -12.26
CA ALA A 353 -24.19 -3.88 -13.39
C ALA A 353 -24.41 -2.95 -14.58
N TYR A 354 -24.30 -3.50 -15.79
CA TYR A 354 -24.49 -2.79 -17.05
C TYR A 354 -25.68 -3.36 -17.82
N PHE A 355 -26.64 -2.50 -18.11
CA PHE A 355 -27.83 -2.86 -18.88
C PHE A 355 -27.81 -2.15 -20.22
N GLN A 356 -27.89 -2.90 -21.33
CA GLN A 356 -28.07 -2.33 -22.64
C GLN A 356 -29.51 -1.82 -22.76
N LYS A 357 -29.67 -0.53 -23.04
CA LYS A 357 -30.99 0.06 -23.29
C LYS A 357 -31.62 -0.60 -24.51
N VAL A 358 -32.86 -1.04 -24.37
CA VAL A 358 -33.59 -1.71 -25.44
C VAL A 358 -34.92 -1.03 -25.73
N ASP A 359 -35.27 -0.92 -27.01
CA ASP A 359 -36.58 -0.45 -27.42
C ASP A 359 -37.62 -1.57 -27.30
N VAL A 360 -38.91 -1.20 -27.30
CA VAL A 360 -40.06 -2.11 -27.15
C VAL A 360 -40.05 -3.25 -28.19
N GLN A 361 -39.48 -3.00 -29.37
CA GLN A 361 -39.39 -3.97 -30.47
C GLN A 361 -38.29 -5.03 -30.28
N TYR A 362 -37.34 -4.80 -29.37
CA TYR A 362 -36.24 -5.73 -29.15
C TYR A 362 -36.76 -7.04 -28.52
N PRO A 363 -36.44 -8.21 -29.08
CA PRO A 363 -36.91 -9.49 -28.53
C PRO A 363 -36.21 -9.79 -27.19
N ILE A 364 -37.02 -9.99 -26.15
CA ILE A 364 -36.57 -10.49 -24.85
C ILE A 364 -36.83 -12.00 -24.82
N ASN A 365 -35.80 -12.76 -24.45
CA ASN A 365 -35.82 -14.21 -24.36
C ASN A 365 -35.89 -14.66 -22.90
N GLU A 366 -36.42 -15.86 -22.68
CA GLU A 366 -36.41 -16.51 -21.37
C GLU A 366 -34.97 -16.74 -20.89
N GLY A 367 -34.76 -16.61 -19.58
CA GLY A 367 -33.47 -16.68 -18.93
C GLY A 367 -32.66 -15.38 -18.92
N GLN A 368 -33.08 -14.33 -19.63
CA GLN A 368 -32.42 -13.03 -19.60
C GLN A 368 -32.75 -12.25 -18.32
N VAL A 369 -31.74 -11.56 -17.78
CA VAL A 369 -31.91 -10.61 -16.67
C VAL A 369 -32.23 -9.24 -17.25
N ILE A 370 -33.28 -8.61 -16.76
CA ILE A 370 -33.78 -7.33 -17.29
C ILE A 370 -33.94 -6.30 -16.17
N LEU A 371 -33.75 -5.03 -16.54
CA LEU A 371 -34.05 -3.86 -15.71
C LEU A 371 -35.41 -3.32 -16.16
N PHE A 372 -36.35 -3.24 -15.23
CA PHE A 372 -37.72 -2.78 -15.50
C PHE A 372 -38.25 -1.93 -14.35
N GLU A 373 -39.29 -1.15 -14.63
CA GLU A 373 -39.97 -0.31 -13.64
C GLU A 373 -41.32 -0.90 -13.26
N ASP A 374 -41.56 -1.10 -11.96
CA ASP A 374 -42.89 -1.45 -11.44
C ASP A 374 -43.23 -0.48 -10.31
N LYS A 375 -44.39 0.16 -10.38
CA LYS A 375 -44.87 1.16 -9.39
C LYS A 375 -43.84 2.23 -9.04
N ASN A 376 -43.17 2.80 -10.04
CA ASN A 376 -42.10 3.81 -9.91
C ASN A 376 -40.84 3.34 -9.15
N VAL A 377 -40.63 2.02 -9.06
CA VAL A 377 -39.42 1.42 -8.48
C VAL A 377 -38.76 0.55 -9.54
N LEU A 378 -37.44 0.71 -9.69
CA LEU A 378 -36.64 -0.12 -10.58
C LEU A 378 -36.33 -1.46 -9.93
N TYR A 379 -36.60 -2.53 -10.68
CA TYR A 379 -36.31 -3.90 -10.30
C TYR A 379 -35.40 -4.55 -11.34
N VAL A 380 -34.57 -5.48 -10.88
CA VAL A 380 -33.75 -6.34 -11.74
C VAL A 380 -34.11 -7.77 -11.41
N GLU A 381 -34.68 -8.47 -12.37
CA GLU A 381 -35.16 -9.84 -12.20
C GLU A 381 -34.95 -10.64 -13.51
N ARG A 382 -35.01 -11.96 -13.42
CA ARG A 382 -34.85 -12.86 -14.57
C ARG A 382 -36.20 -13.18 -15.19
N VAL A 383 -36.26 -13.18 -16.52
CA VAL A 383 -37.43 -13.63 -17.28
C VAL A 383 -37.55 -15.14 -17.19
N VAL A 384 -38.66 -15.62 -16.61
CA VAL A 384 -38.96 -17.05 -16.42
C VAL A 384 -39.86 -17.57 -17.53
N ALA A 385 -40.85 -16.78 -17.94
CA ALA A 385 -41.80 -17.17 -18.97
C ALA A 385 -42.27 -15.96 -19.78
N LYS A 386 -42.62 -16.20 -21.04
CA LYS A 386 -43.21 -15.19 -21.92
C LYS A 386 -44.62 -15.60 -22.36
N THR A 387 -45.59 -14.73 -22.09
CA THR A 387 -46.98 -14.91 -22.52
C THR A 387 -47.39 -13.69 -23.34
N ASP A 388 -47.37 -13.80 -24.67
CA ASP A 388 -47.65 -12.73 -25.63
C ASP A 388 -46.89 -11.42 -25.34
N ASN A 389 -47.58 -10.44 -24.76
CA ASN A 389 -47.08 -9.09 -24.45
C ASN A 389 -46.72 -8.90 -22.96
N GLN A 390 -46.85 -9.96 -22.17
CA GLN A 390 -46.51 -10.00 -20.75
C GLN A 390 -45.30 -10.90 -20.52
N LEU A 391 -44.43 -10.46 -19.63
CA LEU A 391 -43.25 -11.19 -19.18
C LEU A 391 -43.47 -11.58 -17.73
N THR A 392 -43.26 -12.85 -17.40
CA THR A 392 -43.17 -13.30 -16.02
C THR A 392 -41.72 -13.27 -15.59
N VAL A 393 -41.43 -12.50 -14.55
CA VAL A 393 -40.10 -12.31 -13.99
C VAL A 393 -40.03 -12.82 -12.55
N ASP A 394 -38.83 -13.22 -12.13
CA ASP A 394 -38.57 -13.75 -10.79
C ASP A 394 -37.12 -13.49 -10.35
N ILE A 395 -36.88 -13.61 -9.05
CA ILE A 395 -35.56 -13.44 -8.43
C ILE A 395 -34.77 -14.76 -8.45
N ASP A 396 -33.45 -14.70 -8.51
CA ASP A 396 -32.59 -15.89 -8.48
C ASP A 396 -32.31 -16.39 -7.05
N ASN A 397 -32.25 -15.46 -6.09
CA ASN A 397 -31.95 -15.74 -4.70
C ASN A 397 -33.08 -15.30 -3.79
N TYR A 398 -33.71 -16.28 -3.16
CA TYR A 398 -34.89 -16.08 -2.32
C TYR A 398 -34.51 -15.78 -0.87
N PRO A 399 -35.23 -14.87 -0.19
CA PRO A 399 -35.08 -14.67 1.24
C PRO A 399 -35.21 -15.99 2.03
N PRO A 400 -34.50 -16.14 3.17
CA PRO A 400 -34.61 -17.33 4.00
C PRO A 400 -36.08 -17.61 4.34
N MET A 401 -36.50 -18.89 4.25
CA MET A 401 -37.86 -19.37 4.52
C MET A 401 -38.93 -19.05 3.45
N SER A 402 -38.56 -18.44 2.31
CA SER A 402 -39.49 -18.28 1.18
C SER A 402 -39.40 -19.45 0.19
N LEU A 403 -40.54 -19.79 -0.44
CA LEU A 403 -40.62 -20.84 -1.44
C LEU A 403 -40.16 -20.31 -2.80
N VAL A 404 -39.48 -21.16 -3.58
CA VAL A 404 -39.09 -20.84 -4.96
C VAL A 404 -40.36 -20.53 -5.78
N GLY A 405 -40.34 -19.41 -6.49
CA GLY A 405 -41.49 -18.93 -7.26
C GLY A 405 -42.49 -18.07 -6.49
N ALA A 406 -42.28 -17.81 -5.20
CA ALA A 406 -43.19 -16.99 -4.39
C ALA A 406 -43.15 -15.49 -4.76
N MET A 407 -42.09 -15.04 -5.46
CA MET A 407 -41.85 -13.63 -5.80
C MET A 407 -42.07 -13.32 -7.28
N LYS A 408 -42.76 -14.20 -8.02
CA LYS A 408 -43.07 -14.00 -9.43
C LYS A 408 -43.90 -12.74 -9.64
N LYS A 409 -43.49 -11.92 -10.61
CA LYS A 409 -44.25 -10.76 -11.07
C LYS A 409 -44.57 -10.89 -12.54
N THR A 410 -45.69 -10.31 -12.95
CA THR A 410 -46.06 -10.20 -14.35
C THR A 410 -45.96 -8.73 -14.74
N ILE A 411 -45.12 -8.44 -15.73
CA ILE A 411 -44.85 -7.09 -16.19
C ILE A 411 -45.17 -6.96 -17.67
N THR A 412 -45.43 -5.74 -18.13
CA THR A 412 -45.63 -5.50 -19.56
C THR A 412 -44.29 -5.24 -20.24
N ARG A 413 -44.20 -5.53 -21.55
CA ARG A 413 -42.98 -5.26 -22.32
C ARG A 413 -42.56 -3.78 -22.33
N GLN A 414 -43.51 -2.87 -22.13
CA GLN A 414 -43.29 -1.42 -22.16
C GLN A 414 -42.48 -0.92 -20.96
N ASP A 415 -42.54 -1.66 -19.85
CA ASP A 415 -41.90 -1.28 -18.59
C ASP A 415 -40.42 -1.68 -18.53
N VAL A 416 -39.92 -2.38 -19.55
CA VAL A 416 -38.54 -2.88 -19.60
C VAL A 416 -37.61 -1.84 -20.23
N HIS A 417 -36.64 -1.39 -19.45
CA HIS A 417 -35.67 -0.34 -19.82
C HIS A 417 -34.39 -0.92 -20.43
N GLY A 418 -33.91 -2.06 -19.94
CA GLY A 418 -32.63 -2.62 -20.37
C GLY A 418 -32.43 -4.12 -20.14
N ILE A 419 -31.50 -4.71 -20.90
CA ILE A 419 -31.09 -6.11 -20.76
C ILE A 419 -29.69 -6.18 -20.19
N TYR A 420 -29.48 -7.05 -19.21
CA TYR A 420 -28.19 -7.25 -18.57
C TYR A 420 -27.12 -7.72 -19.57
N THR A 421 -25.96 -7.06 -19.55
CA THR A 421 -24.80 -7.40 -20.40
C THR A 421 -23.59 -7.88 -19.60
N GLY A 422 -23.46 -7.47 -18.34
CA GLY A 422 -22.32 -7.81 -17.52
C GLY A 422 -22.20 -6.93 -16.29
N ARG A 423 -21.20 -7.23 -15.45
CA ARG A 423 -20.94 -6.54 -14.18
C ARG A 423 -19.46 -6.26 -13.94
N ASN A 424 -19.18 -5.26 -13.10
CA ASN A 424 -17.85 -5.00 -12.57
C ASN A 424 -17.90 -4.81 -11.04
N ARG A 425 -17.42 -5.83 -10.34
CA ARG A 425 -17.41 -5.87 -8.86
C ARG A 425 -16.44 -4.86 -8.24
N TRP A 426 -15.29 -4.64 -8.88
CA TRP A 426 -14.26 -3.71 -8.39
C TRP A 426 -14.66 -2.24 -8.54
N LEU A 427 -15.30 -1.89 -9.65
CA LEU A 427 -15.88 -0.55 -9.83
C LEU A 427 -17.04 -0.33 -8.86
N GLY A 428 -17.86 -1.35 -8.60
CA GLY A 428 -18.89 -1.32 -7.57
C GLY A 428 -18.32 -0.99 -6.18
N ALA A 429 -17.27 -1.72 -5.76
CA ALA A 429 -16.56 -1.45 -4.50
C ALA A 429 -15.97 -0.03 -4.43
N LEU A 430 -15.46 0.48 -5.55
CA LEU A 430 -14.86 1.82 -5.63
C LEU A 430 -15.94 2.92 -5.57
N ILE A 431 -17.11 2.72 -6.20
CA ILE A 431 -18.28 3.61 -6.07
C ILE A 431 -18.81 3.59 -4.64
N LEU A 432 -18.94 2.40 -4.03
CA LEU A 432 -19.33 2.25 -2.62
C LEU A 432 -18.38 3.05 -1.72
N PHE A 433 -17.06 2.89 -1.90
CA PHE A 433 -16.06 3.67 -1.18
C PHE A 433 -16.22 5.17 -1.40
N ALA A 434 -16.39 5.60 -2.64
CA ALA A 434 -16.57 7.01 -2.97
C ALA A 434 -17.86 7.62 -2.39
N ASN A 435 -18.86 6.80 -2.09
CA ASN A 435 -20.09 7.24 -1.42
C ASN A 435 -19.93 7.40 0.10
N THR A 436 -18.86 6.87 0.70
CA THR A 436 -18.55 7.08 2.13
C THR A 436 -18.03 8.50 2.39
N ILE A 437 -18.16 9.00 3.63
CA ILE A 437 -17.64 10.31 4.02
C ILE A 437 -16.13 10.43 3.73
N VAL A 438 -15.37 9.38 4.09
CA VAL A 438 -13.91 9.36 3.91
C VAL A 438 -13.55 9.33 2.42
N GLY A 439 -14.24 8.50 1.63
CA GLY A 439 -14.04 8.43 0.19
C GLY A 439 -14.36 9.76 -0.50
N ARG A 440 -15.51 10.38 -0.20
CA ARG A 440 -15.88 11.71 -0.73
C ARG A 440 -14.81 12.75 -0.43
N ILE A 441 -14.33 12.80 0.82
CA ILE A 441 -13.27 13.72 1.21
C ILE A 441 -11.98 13.43 0.41
N LEU A 442 -11.56 12.17 0.29
CA LEU A 442 -10.35 11.81 -0.44
C LEU A 442 -10.44 12.13 -1.94
N PHE A 443 -11.55 11.77 -2.60
CA PHE A 443 -11.75 12.02 -4.03
C PHE A 443 -11.88 13.51 -4.36
N LEU A 444 -12.33 14.35 -3.43
CA LEU A 444 -12.36 15.80 -3.61
C LEU A 444 -11.03 16.46 -3.24
N LEU A 445 -10.44 16.07 -2.10
CA LEU A 445 -9.26 16.73 -1.52
C LEU A 445 -7.97 16.35 -2.24
N VAL A 446 -7.76 15.07 -2.58
CA VAL A 446 -6.50 14.63 -3.20
C VAL A 446 -6.25 15.32 -4.55
N PRO A 447 -7.19 15.36 -5.51
CA PRO A 447 -6.98 16.08 -6.77
C PRO A 447 -6.79 17.58 -6.55
N THR A 448 -7.54 18.17 -5.62
CA THR A 448 -7.44 19.60 -5.29
C THR A 448 -6.06 19.95 -4.74
N VAL A 449 -5.56 19.18 -3.75
CA VAL A 449 -4.22 19.35 -3.20
C VAL A 449 -3.16 19.13 -4.27
N LEU A 450 -3.29 18.10 -5.11
CA LEU A 450 -2.33 17.88 -6.20
C LEU A 450 -2.32 19.05 -7.20
N LEU A 451 -3.48 19.60 -7.55
CA LEU A 451 -3.59 20.77 -8.45
C LEU A 451 -2.96 22.03 -7.86
N PHE A 452 -3.20 22.34 -6.58
CA PHE A 452 -2.64 23.52 -5.92
C PHE A 452 -1.15 23.37 -5.61
N TYR A 453 -0.72 22.18 -5.20
CA TYR A 453 0.66 21.92 -4.77
C TYR A 453 1.55 21.34 -5.87
N GLN A 454 1.07 21.11 -7.09
CA GLN A 454 1.88 20.58 -8.20
C GLN A 454 3.19 21.34 -8.38
N GLY A 455 3.16 22.67 -8.29
CA GLY A 455 4.36 23.50 -8.45
C GLY A 455 5.35 23.36 -7.29
N GLN A 456 4.86 23.13 -6.07
CA GLN A 456 5.70 22.90 -4.89
C GLN A 456 6.27 21.48 -4.89
N ILE A 457 5.47 20.48 -5.24
CA ILE A 457 5.88 19.08 -5.42
C ILE A 457 6.96 19.01 -6.49
N TYR A 458 6.73 19.66 -7.64
CA TYR A 458 7.71 19.74 -8.72
C TYR A 458 9.01 20.43 -8.28
N LYS A 459 8.91 21.54 -7.53
CA LYS A 459 10.09 22.21 -6.96
C LYS A 459 10.83 21.32 -5.96
N TYR A 460 10.14 20.57 -5.11
CA TYR A 460 10.74 19.65 -4.13
C TYR A 460 11.46 18.50 -4.81
N LEU A 461 10.83 17.85 -5.80
CA LEU A 461 11.44 16.81 -6.64
C LEU A 461 12.67 17.34 -7.40
N LYS A 462 12.63 18.61 -7.83
CA LYS A 462 13.75 19.27 -8.51
C LYS A 462 14.87 19.74 -7.56
N LYS A 463 14.56 20.04 -6.29
CA LYS A 463 15.52 20.53 -5.28
C LYS A 463 16.46 19.46 -4.74
N GLU A 464 16.19 18.18 -5.03
CA GLU A 464 17.10 17.06 -4.72
C GLU A 464 18.14 16.78 -5.82
N LYS A 465 18.34 17.71 -6.78
CA LYS A 465 19.45 17.66 -7.72
C LYS A 465 20.63 18.49 -7.26
#